data_AF-A0A1A7BKR7-F1
#
_entry.id   AF-A0A1A7BKR7-F1
#
_cell.length_a   1.000
_cell.length_b   1.000
_cell.length_c   1.000
_cell.angle_alpha   90.00
_cell.angle_beta   90.00
_cell.angle_gamma   90.00
#
_symmetry.space_group_name_H-M   'P 1'
#
loop_
_entity.id
_entity.type
_entity.pdbx_description
1 polymer ?
#
loop_
_entity_poly.entity_id
_entity_poly.type
_entity_poly.pdbx_seq_one_letter_code
_entity_poly.pdbx_strand_id
1 'polypeptide(L)'
;MFALGAAPAAAEMRAAPVGEIFESYNDCFAATNGGTLDPTELEKLGWSRATISSDGKAVEDGPIIYGHGQRAPIILLSGTGGAGICIVNARIKSFAVFEEFTAAFGGKLHKPNKDGEITFMAEGRPVQIAPTGSRDKPAMRLVVMTPTENK
;
A
#
# COMPACT_ATOMS: atom_id res chain seq x y z
N MET A 1 -0.41 33.53 -33.66
CA MET A 1 -0.37 33.36 -32.20
C MET A 1 -0.79 31.93 -31.91
N PHE A 2 0.16 31.02 -31.65
CA PHE A 2 -0.14 29.61 -31.41
C PHE A 2 -0.42 29.41 -29.92
N ALA A 3 -1.65 29.03 -29.59
CA ALA A 3 -2.02 28.62 -28.24
C ALA A 3 -1.48 27.20 -28.00
N LEU A 4 -0.44 27.08 -27.18
CA LEU A 4 0.01 25.79 -26.65
C LEU A 4 -1.06 25.30 -25.67
N GLY A 5 -1.88 24.33 -26.10
CA GLY A 5 -2.74 23.58 -25.21
C GLY A 5 -1.88 22.80 -24.23
N ALA A 6 -1.88 23.20 -22.95
CA ALA A 6 -1.30 22.41 -21.88
C ALA A 6 -2.08 21.09 -21.81
N ALA A 7 -1.45 19.99 -22.23
CA ALA A 7 -1.97 18.66 -21.93
C ALA A 7 -2.11 18.53 -20.41
N PRO A 8 -3.17 17.89 -19.89
CA PRO A 8 -3.30 17.68 -18.46
C PRO A 8 -2.08 16.86 -18.02
N ALA A 9 -1.33 17.38 -17.06
CA ALA A 9 -0.28 16.60 -16.42
C ALA A 9 -0.96 15.33 -15.91
N ALA A 10 -0.57 14.17 -16.45
CA ALA A 10 -0.94 12.90 -15.85
C ALA A 10 -0.55 12.99 -14.38
N ALA A 11 -1.53 12.93 -13.48
CA ALA A 11 -1.31 13.12 -12.06
C ALA A 11 -0.43 11.98 -11.55
N GLU A 12 0.89 12.18 -11.64
CA GLU A 12 1.87 11.20 -11.21
C GLU A 12 1.80 11.12 -9.69
N MET A 13 1.67 9.91 -9.14
CA MET A 13 1.65 9.71 -7.69
C MET A 13 2.86 10.41 -7.06
N ARG A 14 2.60 11.28 -6.08
CA ARG A 14 3.65 11.93 -5.32
C ARG A 14 4.45 10.88 -4.55
N ALA A 15 5.74 11.11 -4.35
CA ALA A 15 6.51 10.25 -3.47
C ALA A 15 6.00 10.40 -2.02
N ALA A 16 5.83 9.26 -1.35
CA ALA A 16 5.44 9.19 0.05
C ALA A 16 6.68 9.36 0.95
N PRO A 17 6.63 10.24 1.97
CA PRO A 17 7.62 10.25 3.04
C PRO A 17 7.45 8.99 3.92
N VAL A 18 8.55 8.55 4.54
CA VAL A 18 8.60 7.33 5.38
C VAL A 18 7.48 7.28 6.44
N GLY A 19 7.20 8.41 7.09
CA GLY A 19 6.15 8.51 8.11
C GLY A 19 4.76 8.14 7.58
N GLU A 20 4.38 8.63 6.39
CA GLU A 20 3.08 8.30 5.79
C GLU A 20 2.98 6.81 5.42
N ILE A 21 4.11 6.19 5.06
CA ILE A 21 4.16 4.76 4.74
C ILE A 21 3.95 3.93 6.02
N PHE A 22 4.58 4.31 7.13
CA PHE A 22 4.36 3.67 8.44
C PHE A 22 2.93 3.84 8.94
N GLU A 23 2.35 5.03 8.80
CA GLU A 23 0.94 5.26 9.15
C GLU A 23 0.02 4.37 8.31
N SER A 24 0.21 4.34 6.99
CA SER A 24 -0.60 3.49 6.10
C SER A 24 -0.44 2.00 6.39
N TYR A 25 0.77 1.57 6.80
CA TYR A 25 1.03 0.21 7.26
C TYR A 25 0.25 -0.14 8.55
N ASN A 26 0.20 0.78 9.51
CA ASN A 26 -0.59 0.62 10.72
C ASN A 26 -2.10 0.62 10.43
N ASP A 27 -2.56 1.41 9.47
CA ASP A 27 -3.95 1.39 9.03
C ASP A 27 -4.32 0.04 8.40
N CYS A 28 -3.41 -0.57 7.63
CA CYS A 28 -3.59 -1.94 7.15
C CYS A 28 -3.68 -2.97 8.28
N PHE A 29 -2.99 -2.75 9.41
CA PHE A 29 -3.18 -3.59 10.59
C PHE A 29 -4.54 -3.39 11.25
N ALA A 30 -5.08 -2.17 11.27
CA ALA A 30 -6.44 -1.96 11.76
C ALA A 30 -7.45 -2.72 10.87
N ALA A 31 -7.29 -2.61 9.55
CA ALA A 31 -8.17 -3.25 8.56
C ALA A 31 -8.10 -4.78 8.51
N THR A 32 -7.00 -5.38 8.97
CA THR A 32 -6.77 -6.85 8.97
C THR A 32 -6.92 -7.49 10.35
N ASN A 33 -7.48 -6.75 11.32
CA ASN A 33 -7.65 -7.23 12.68
C ASN A 33 -8.75 -8.30 12.78
N GLY A 34 -8.66 -9.19 13.77
CA GLY A 34 -9.73 -10.14 14.07
C GLY A 34 -9.95 -11.24 13.03
N GLY A 35 -8.95 -11.54 12.19
CA GLY A 35 -9.03 -12.65 11.22
C GLY A 35 -9.76 -12.33 9.92
N THR A 36 -10.32 -11.13 9.80
CA THR A 36 -11.08 -10.70 8.61
C THR A 36 -10.59 -9.35 8.11
N LEU A 37 -10.80 -9.10 6.82
CA LEU A 37 -10.51 -7.83 6.19
C LEU A 37 -11.76 -6.92 6.29
N ASP A 38 -11.66 -5.86 7.09
CA ASP A 38 -12.71 -4.86 7.32
C ASP A 38 -12.31 -3.51 6.71
N PRO A 39 -12.84 -3.16 5.53
CA PRO A 39 -12.57 -1.87 4.88
C PRO A 39 -13.12 -0.67 5.65
N THR A 40 -14.10 -0.86 6.54
CA THR A 40 -14.71 0.21 7.33
C THR A 40 -13.70 0.85 8.27
N GLU A 41 -12.71 0.09 8.75
CA GLU A 41 -11.62 0.61 9.57
C GLU A 41 -10.76 1.62 8.80
N LEU A 42 -10.52 1.40 7.50
CA LEU A 42 -9.81 2.38 6.66
C LEU A 42 -10.64 3.66 6.49
N GLU A 43 -11.94 3.53 6.28
CA GLU A 43 -12.83 4.68 6.10
C GLU A 43 -12.88 5.59 7.33
N LYS A 44 -12.91 4.99 8.54
CA LYS A 44 -12.79 5.72 9.81
C LYS A 44 -11.47 6.48 9.95
N LEU A 45 -10.41 5.97 9.30
CA LEU A 45 -9.06 6.56 9.31
C LEU A 45 -8.85 7.58 8.17
N GLY A 46 -9.92 7.96 7.45
CA GLY A 46 -9.88 9.00 6.42
C GLY A 46 -9.55 8.49 5.02
N TRP A 47 -9.50 7.17 4.82
CA TRP A 47 -9.36 6.58 3.49
C TRP A 47 -10.70 6.61 2.75
N SER A 48 -10.65 6.81 1.44
CA SER A 48 -11.82 6.82 0.57
C SER A 48 -11.63 5.82 -0.56
N ARG A 49 -12.64 4.98 -0.79
CA ARG A 49 -12.63 4.01 -1.88
C ARG A 49 -12.63 4.74 -3.22
N ALA A 50 -11.65 4.42 -4.06
CA ALA A 50 -11.60 4.91 -5.43
C ALA A 50 -12.64 4.16 -6.29
N THR A 51 -13.36 4.92 -7.11
CA THR A 51 -14.22 4.33 -8.15
C THR A 51 -13.42 4.18 -9.42
N ILE A 52 -13.15 2.95 -9.83
CA ILE A 52 -12.54 2.67 -11.13
C ILE A 52 -13.65 2.71 -12.17
N SER A 53 -13.48 3.53 -13.21
CA SER A 53 -14.38 3.54 -14.36
C SER A 53 -13.61 3.30 -15.65
N SER A 54 -14.23 2.53 -16.56
CA SER A 54 -13.79 2.36 -17.95
C SER A 54 -14.95 2.75 -18.84
N ASP A 55 -14.71 3.64 -19.80
CA ASP A 55 -15.75 4.16 -20.71
C ASP A 55 -16.98 4.75 -19.98
N GLY A 56 -16.74 5.37 -18.81
CA GLY A 56 -17.79 5.97 -17.98
C GLY A 56 -18.63 4.96 -17.18
N LYS A 57 -18.31 3.66 -17.24
CA LYS A 57 -18.96 2.62 -16.43
C LYS A 57 -18.05 2.17 -15.30
N ALA A 58 -18.62 2.00 -14.11
CA ALA A 58 -17.89 1.42 -12.99
C ALA A 58 -17.45 -0.01 -13.33
N VAL A 59 -16.20 -0.34 -13.01
CA VAL A 59 -15.69 -1.71 -13.12
C VAL A 59 -15.98 -2.41 -11.79
N GLU A 60 -17.05 -3.21 -11.76
CA GLU A 60 -17.50 -3.86 -10.51
C GLU A 60 -16.48 -4.88 -9.96
N ASP A 61 -15.75 -5.57 -10.84
CA ASP A 61 -14.71 -6.55 -10.47
C ASP A 61 -13.30 -5.95 -10.40
N GLY A 62 -13.18 -4.61 -10.32
CA GLY A 62 -11.91 -3.94 -10.17
C GLY A 62 -11.27 -4.19 -8.79
N PRO A 63 -9.94 -4.06 -8.66
CA PRO A 63 -9.30 -4.10 -7.35
C PRO A 63 -9.92 -3.03 -6.43
N ILE A 64 -10.09 -3.38 -5.16
CA ILE A 64 -10.60 -2.44 -4.16
C ILE A 64 -9.45 -1.51 -3.77
N ILE A 65 -9.44 -0.31 -4.35
CA ILE A 65 -8.40 0.69 -4.12
C ILE A 65 -8.92 1.77 -3.18
N TYR A 66 -8.11 2.17 -2.21
CA TYR A 66 -8.34 3.27 -1.29
C TYR A 66 -7.25 4.33 -1.48
N GLY A 67 -7.69 5.58 -1.59
CA GLY A 67 -6.82 6.76 -1.54
C GLY A 67 -7.06 7.55 -0.25
N HIS A 68 -6.11 8.39 0.14
CA HIS A 68 -6.23 9.25 1.31
C HIS A 68 -6.09 10.71 0.91
N GLY A 69 -6.93 11.60 1.46
CA GLY A 69 -6.93 13.02 1.07
C GLY A 69 -5.64 13.77 1.43
N GLN A 70 -4.87 13.25 2.39
CA GLN A 70 -3.63 13.87 2.90
C GLN A 70 -2.37 13.03 2.69
N ARG A 71 -2.49 11.72 2.39
CA ARG A 71 -1.34 10.79 2.32
C ARG A 71 -1.13 10.30 0.89
N ALA A 72 0.13 10.07 0.52
CA ALA A 72 0.54 9.62 -0.81
C ALA A 72 0.32 8.13 -1.09
N PRO A 73 0.54 7.22 -0.13
CA PRO A 73 0.32 5.80 -0.38
C PRO A 73 -1.12 5.53 -0.78
N ILE A 74 -1.31 4.50 -1.58
CA ILE A 74 -2.63 3.91 -1.84
C ILE A 74 -2.70 2.57 -1.13
N ILE A 75 -3.91 2.18 -0.73
CA ILE A 75 -4.18 0.86 -0.17
C ILE A 75 -4.98 0.04 -1.18
N LEU A 76 -4.61 -1.23 -1.37
CA LEU A 76 -5.39 -2.19 -2.13
C LEU A 76 -5.82 -3.33 -1.20
N LEU A 77 -7.09 -3.71 -1.29
CA LEU A 77 -7.65 -4.85 -0.58
C LEU A 77 -7.93 -6.00 -1.56
N SER A 78 -7.67 -7.24 -1.15
CA SER A 78 -7.98 -8.42 -1.98
C SER A 78 -9.46 -8.79 -2.02
N GLY A 79 -10.29 -8.22 -1.15
CA GLY A 79 -11.71 -8.53 -1.03
C GLY A 79 -12.32 -7.87 0.20
N THR A 80 -13.52 -8.29 0.59
CA THR A 80 -14.22 -7.80 1.80
C THR A 80 -14.78 -8.96 2.61
N GLY A 81 -14.69 -8.90 3.95
CA GLY A 81 -15.48 -9.77 4.85
C GLY A 81 -14.94 -11.19 5.06
N GLY A 82 -13.66 -11.43 4.77
CA GLY A 82 -13.00 -12.72 5.02
C GLY A 82 -11.48 -12.59 5.17
N ALA A 83 -10.78 -13.72 5.19
CA ALA A 83 -9.31 -13.72 5.14
C ALA A 83 -8.82 -13.00 3.87
N GLY A 84 -7.77 -12.22 3.98
CA GLY A 84 -7.33 -11.39 2.87
C GLY A 84 -6.02 -10.67 3.14
N ILE A 85 -5.68 -9.78 2.21
CA ILE A 85 -4.47 -8.98 2.26
C ILE A 85 -4.82 -7.50 2.11
N CYS A 86 -4.18 -6.69 2.93
CA CYS A 86 -4.13 -5.24 2.79
C CYS A 86 -2.76 -4.85 2.27
N ILE A 87 -2.72 -4.20 1.11
CA ILE A 87 -1.50 -3.86 0.38
C ILE A 87 -1.32 -2.35 0.39
N VAL A 88 -0.28 -1.86 1.03
CA VAL A 88 0.17 -0.47 0.86
C VAL A 88 1.10 -0.41 -0.35
N ASN A 89 0.75 0.41 -1.34
CA ASN A 89 1.67 0.78 -2.42
C ASN A 89 2.05 2.24 -2.29
N ALA A 90 3.36 2.51 -2.24
CA ALA A 90 3.90 3.84 -2.09
C ALA A 90 5.02 4.07 -3.11
N ARG A 91 4.92 5.14 -3.90
CA ARG A 91 6.07 5.66 -4.61
C ARG A 91 7.05 6.24 -3.59
N ILE A 92 8.33 5.98 -3.74
CA ILE A 92 9.38 6.54 -2.88
C ILE A 92 10.31 7.43 -3.70
N LYS A 93 11.10 8.27 -3.03
CA LYS A 93 12.05 9.17 -3.73
C LYS A 93 13.25 8.41 -4.30
N SER A 94 13.67 7.35 -3.62
CA SER A 94 14.80 6.49 -3.99
C SER A 94 14.72 5.18 -3.20
N PHE A 95 15.49 4.17 -3.62
CA PHE A 95 15.59 2.91 -2.86
C PHE A 95 16.27 3.08 -1.49
N ALA A 96 16.99 4.18 -1.24
CA ALA A 96 17.50 4.49 0.11
C ALA A 96 16.37 4.70 1.12
N VAL A 97 15.20 5.16 0.67
CA VAL A 97 14.00 5.28 1.53
C VAL A 97 13.49 3.91 1.96
N PHE A 98 13.61 2.89 1.10
CA PHE A 98 13.26 1.51 1.47
C PHE A 98 14.24 0.95 2.51
N GLU A 99 15.54 1.24 2.37
CA GLU A 99 16.55 0.88 3.36
C GLU A 99 16.30 1.58 4.71
N GLU A 100 15.98 2.88 4.71
CA GLU A 100 15.61 3.64 5.90
C GLU A 100 14.36 3.04 6.58
N PHE A 101 13.32 2.77 5.80
CA PHE A 101 12.07 2.16 6.28
C PHE A 101 12.33 0.81 6.95
N THR A 102 13.11 -0.06 6.30
CA THR A 102 13.41 -1.41 6.83
C THR A 102 14.36 -1.35 8.04
N ALA A 103 15.30 -0.40 8.08
CA ALA A 103 16.19 -0.19 9.22
C ALA A 103 15.43 0.23 10.49
N ALA A 104 14.33 0.96 10.36
CA ALA A 104 13.49 1.39 11.49
C ALA A 104 12.85 0.21 12.26
N PHE A 105 12.81 -1.01 11.68
CA PHE A 105 12.41 -2.23 12.39
C PHE A 105 13.50 -2.78 13.33
N GLY A 106 14.66 -2.11 13.44
CA GLY A 106 15.67 -2.38 14.46
C GLY A 106 16.37 -3.73 14.33
N GLY A 107 16.56 -4.22 13.10
CA GLY A 107 17.26 -5.49 12.82
C GLY A 107 16.44 -6.76 13.07
N LYS A 108 15.14 -6.64 13.35
CA LYS A 108 14.22 -7.78 13.56
C LYS A 108 13.75 -8.45 12.26
N LEU A 109 14.10 -7.87 11.12
CA LEU A 109 13.68 -8.37 9.81
C LEU A 109 14.56 -9.54 9.37
N HIS A 110 13.93 -10.54 8.75
CA HIS A 110 14.65 -11.60 8.07
C HIS A 110 15.46 -11.06 6.87
N LYS A 111 16.41 -11.86 6.39
CA LYS A 111 17.15 -11.51 5.18
C LYS A 111 16.20 -11.42 3.97
N PRO A 112 16.38 -10.42 3.08
CA PRO A 112 15.64 -10.37 1.84
C PRO A 112 15.86 -11.62 0.97
N ASN A 113 14.85 -12.01 0.19
CA ASN A 113 14.98 -13.04 -0.83
C ASN A 113 15.72 -12.50 -2.08
N LYS A 114 15.83 -13.32 -3.14
CA LYS A 114 16.49 -12.94 -4.40
C LYS A 114 15.89 -11.71 -5.09
N ASP A 115 14.62 -11.41 -4.83
CA ASP A 115 13.88 -10.28 -5.41
C ASP A 115 13.87 -9.08 -4.46
N GLY A 116 14.56 -9.15 -3.32
CA GLY A 116 14.62 -8.09 -2.31
C GLY A 116 13.43 -8.08 -1.36
N GLU A 117 12.53 -9.06 -1.41
CA GLU A 117 11.37 -9.13 -0.54
C GLU A 117 11.74 -9.66 0.85
N ILE A 118 11.18 -9.05 1.88
CA ILE A 118 11.37 -9.40 3.28
C ILE A 118 10.03 -9.85 3.83
N THR A 119 9.96 -11.09 4.34
CA THR A 119 8.76 -11.62 4.99
C THR A 119 9.04 -11.88 6.46
N PHE A 120 8.14 -11.47 7.34
CA PHE A 120 8.23 -11.65 8.79
C PHE A 120 6.85 -11.72 9.44
N MET A 121 6.82 -12.04 10.74
CA MET A 121 5.60 -12.00 11.54
C MET A 121 5.59 -10.75 12.41
N ALA A 122 4.49 -10.02 12.40
CA ALA A 122 4.24 -8.90 13.32
C ALA A 122 2.83 -9.00 13.86
N GLU A 123 2.70 -8.95 15.19
CA GLU A 123 1.40 -9.05 15.89
C GLU A 123 0.56 -10.27 15.44
N GLY A 124 1.21 -11.43 15.27
CA GLY A 124 0.54 -12.66 14.84
C GLY A 124 0.12 -12.70 13.36
N ARG A 125 0.55 -11.73 12.55
CA ARG A 125 0.19 -11.61 11.14
C ARG A 125 1.41 -11.71 10.22
N PRO A 126 1.30 -12.43 9.10
CA PRO A 126 2.32 -12.39 8.06
C PRO A 126 2.38 -10.99 7.43
N VAL A 127 3.59 -10.46 7.36
CA VAL A 127 3.90 -9.19 6.70
C VAL A 127 4.97 -9.43 5.64
N GLN A 128 4.77 -8.87 4.46
CA GLN A 128 5.79 -8.80 3.41
C GLN A 128 6.09 -7.34 3.06
N ILE A 129 7.37 -7.01 2.90
CA ILE A 129 7.83 -5.71 2.40
C ILE A 129 8.71 -5.99 1.19
N ALA A 130 8.50 -5.26 0.09
CA ALA A 130 9.28 -5.43 -1.13
C ALA A 130 9.62 -4.07 -1.74
N PRO A 131 10.86 -3.86 -2.23
CA PRO A 131 11.14 -2.78 -3.15
C PRO A 131 10.47 -3.11 -4.48
N THR A 132 9.82 -2.12 -5.10
CA THR A 132 9.12 -2.28 -6.37
C THR A 132 9.43 -1.09 -7.29
N GLY A 133 8.86 -1.11 -8.50
CA GLY A 133 9.07 -0.05 -9.49
C GLY A 133 10.43 -0.15 -10.17
N SER A 134 10.91 0.99 -10.68
CA SER A 134 12.15 1.10 -11.46
C SER A 134 13.10 2.12 -10.82
N ARG A 135 14.32 2.25 -11.34
CA ARG A 135 15.29 3.24 -10.84
C ARG A 135 14.77 4.68 -10.93
N ASP A 136 14.06 5.03 -12.00
CA ASP A 136 13.53 6.38 -12.23
C ASP A 136 12.17 6.60 -11.54
N LYS A 137 11.46 5.52 -11.23
CA LYS A 137 10.18 5.52 -10.52
C LYS A 137 10.19 4.45 -9.42
N PRO A 138 10.99 4.64 -8.36
CA PRO A 138 11.11 3.65 -7.31
C PRO A 138 9.84 3.65 -6.46
N ALA A 139 9.46 2.47 -6.00
CA ALA A 139 8.30 2.26 -5.17
C ALA A 139 8.59 1.20 -4.11
N MET A 140 7.68 1.05 -3.18
CA MET A 140 7.67 -0.06 -2.25
C MET A 140 6.24 -0.57 -2.07
N ARG A 141 6.16 -1.88 -1.79
CA ARG A 141 4.94 -2.58 -1.46
C ARG A 141 5.06 -3.13 -0.05
N LEU A 142 4.04 -2.89 0.77
CA LEU A 142 3.84 -3.60 2.03
C LEU A 142 2.56 -4.41 1.94
N VAL A 143 2.61 -5.64 2.41
CA VAL A 143 1.45 -6.53 2.45
C VAL A 143 1.28 -6.95 3.90
N VAL A 144 0.10 -6.70 4.45
CA VAL A 144 -0.34 -7.21 5.74
C VAL A 144 -1.44 -8.22 5.47
N MET A 145 -1.22 -9.47 5.88
CA MET A 145 -2.21 -10.53 5.74
C MET A 145 -3.05 -10.62 7.01
N THR A 146 -4.34 -10.99 6.87
CA THR A 146 -5.14 -11.39 8.03
C THR A 146 -4.44 -12.54 8.78
N PRO A 147 -4.60 -12.65 10.11
CA PRO A 147 -4.01 -13.74 10.89
C PRO A 147 -4.29 -15.10 10.25
N THR A 148 -3.26 -15.93 10.11
CA THR A 148 -3.45 -17.35 9.82
C THR A 148 -3.86 -18.02 11.11
N GLU A 149 -5.08 -18.55 11.19
CA GLU A 149 -5.41 -19.50 12.26
C GLU A 149 -4.41 -20.66 12.18
N ASN A 150 -3.65 -20.87 13.25
CA ASN A 150 -2.88 -22.11 13.40
C ASN A 150 -3.90 -23.25 13.47
N LYS A 151 -4.05 -24.00 12.38
CA LYS A 151 -4.69 -25.32 12.42
C LYS A 151 -3.80 -26.32 13.14
#